data_AF-I4AFN1-F1
#
_entry.id   AF-I4AFN1-F1
#
_cell.length_a   1.000
_cell.length_b   1.000
_cell.length_c   1.000
_cell.angle_alpha   90.00
_cell.angle_beta   90.00
_cell.angle_gamma   90.00
#
_symmetry.space_group_name_H-M   'P 1'
#
loop_
_entity.id
_entity.type
_entity.pdbx_description
1 polymer ?
#
loop_
_entity_poly.entity_id
_entity_poly.type
_entity_poly.pdbx_seq_one_letter_code
_entity_poly.pdbx_strand_id
1 'polypeptide(L)'
;MKKRPALVSAIILTIIIELILMILVYNKIGGERLPSQIARLTIQLILIFWVLSSKSNIGLFLLAAYHIVSGLFGMYSKGSTELLGQILIGFHFIIGIVIYFHDWIENKIGIKNVG
;
A
#
# COMPACT_ATOMS: atom_id res chain seq x y z
N MET A 1 -7.01 5.67 16.95
CA MET A 1 -7.34 5.37 15.53
C MET A 1 -8.75 4.82 15.30
N LYS A 2 -9.57 4.54 16.33
CA LYS A 2 -11.00 4.15 16.17
C LYS A 2 -11.89 5.12 15.37
N LYS A 3 -11.33 6.26 14.93
CA LYS A 3 -12.01 7.31 14.15
C LYS A 3 -11.75 7.26 12.64
N ARG A 4 -10.77 6.47 12.16
CA ARG A 4 -10.40 6.38 10.73
C ARG A 4 -10.37 4.94 10.20
N PRO A 5 -11.49 4.21 10.26
CA PRO A 5 -11.52 2.77 9.99
C PRO A 5 -11.15 2.40 8.55
N ALA A 6 -11.46 3.23 7.55
CA ALA A 6 -11.12 2.94 6.16
C ALA A 6 -9.60 2.99 5.95
N LEU A 7 -8.93 4.01 6.49
CA LEU A 7 -7.47 4.13 6.45
C LEU A 7 -6.79 2.93 7.12
N VAL A 8 -7.23 2.56 8.32
CA VAL A 8 -6.64 1.43 9.05
C VAL A 8 -6.83 0.12 8.30
N SER A 9 -8.01 -0.10 7.73
CA SER A 9 -8.31 -1.29 6.94
C SER A 9 -7.43 -1.35 5.69
N ALA A 10 -7.27 -0.22 4.99
CA ALA A 10 -6.39 -0.12 3.84
C ALA A 10 -4.93 -0.42 4.21
N ILE A 11 -4.40 0.15 5.30
CA ILE A 11 -3.05 -0.12 5.79
C ILE A 11 -2.86 -1.60 6.10
N ILE A 12 -3.78 -2.23 6.84
CA ILE A 12 -3.70 -3.67 7.15
C ILE A 12 -3.68 -4.49 5.85
N LEU A 13 -4.55 -4.16 4.90
CA LEU A 13 -4.60 -4.84 3.61
C LEU A 13 -3.28 -4.71 2.84
N THR A 14 -2.64 -3.53 2.84
CA THR A 14 -1.33 -3.34 2.20
C THR A 14 -0.25 -4.25 2.79
N ILE A 15 -0.25 -4.45 4.12
CA ILE A 15 0.73 -5.32 4.77
C ILE A 15 0.48 -6.78 4.40
N ILE A 16 -0.78 -7.23 4.45
CA ILE A 16 -1.15 -8.62 4.12
C ILE A 16 -0.76 -8.93 2.67
N ILE A 17 -1.13 -8.07 1.73
CA ILE A 17 -0.82 -8.28 0.31
C ILE A 17 0.69 -8.28 0.09
N GLU A 18 1.43 -7.33 0.66
CA GLU A 18 2.89 -7.27 0.51
C GLU A 18 3.58 -8.55 1.01
N LEU A 19 3.14 -9.11 2.14
CA LEU A 19 3.68 -10.38 2.65
C LEU A 19 3.36 -11.56 1.73
N ILE A 20 2.12 -11.62 1.20
CA ILE A 20 1.74 -12.63 0.21
C ILE A 20 2.63 -12.51 -1.04
N LEU A 21 2.94 -11.28 -1.48
CA LEU A 21 3.82 -11.05 -2.62
C LEU A 21 5.23 -11.53 -2.41
N MET A 22 5.79 -11.29 -1.23
CA MET A 22 7.12 -11.78 -0.91
C MET A 22 7.18 -13.31 -1.04
N ILE A 23 6.16 -14.02 -0.53
CA ILE A 23 6.07 -15.48 -0.63
C ILE A 23 5.94 -15.93 -2.09
N LEU A 24 5.03 -15.32 -2.86
CA LEU A 24 4.80 -15.70 -4.26
C LEU A 24 6.04 -15.44 -5.14
N VAL A 25 6.68 -14.29 -4.95
CA VAL A 25 7.91 -13.92 -5.68
C VAL A 25 9.05 -14.86 -5.31
N TYR A 26 9.21 -15.19 -4.03
CA TYR A 26 10.22 -16.15 -3.58
C TYR A 26 10.01 -17.53 -4.20
N ASN A 27 8.76 -18.02 -4.22
CA ASN A 27 8.45 -19.33 -4.81
C ASN A 27 8.67 -19.37 -6.33
N LYS A 28 8.48 -18.24 -7.03
CA LYS A 28 8.58 -18.18 -8.49
C LYS A 28 9.98 -17.86 -9.02
N ILE A 29 10.69 -16.94 -8.37
CA ILE A 29 11.96 -16.37 -8.85
C ILE A 29 13.12 -16.67 -7.86
N GLY A 30 12.82 -17.23 -6.68
CA GLY A 30 13.81 -17.48 -5.64
C GLY A 30 14.20 -16.24 -4.85
N GLY A 31 15.30 -16.35 -4.11
CA GLY A 31 15.80 -15.29 -3.21
C GLY A 31 16.30 -14.02 -3.90
N GLU A 32 16.53 -14.03 -5.22
CA GLU A 32 17.14 -12.91 -5.94
C GLU A 32 16.37 -11.58 -5.80
N ARG A 33 15.05 -11.66 -5.77
CA ARG A 33 14.17 -10.49 -5.64
C ARG A 33 13.93 -10.10 -4.17
N LEU A 34 14.24 -10.97 -3.22
CA LEU A 34 13.89 -10.81 -1.81
C LEU A 34 14.46 -9.51 -1.20
N PRO A 35 15.72 -9.08 -1.45
CA PRO A 35 16.24 -7.82 -0.92
C PRO A 35 15.42 -6.60 -1.36
N SER A 36 15.04 -6.54 -2.64
CA SER A 36 14.21 -5.45 -3.17
C SER A 36 12.80 -5.42 -2.56
N GLN A 37 12.25 -6.59 -2.24
CA GLN A 37 10.94 -6.73 -1.62
C GLN A 37 11.00 -6.33 -0.13
N ILE A 38 12.07 -6.73 0.57
CA ILE A 38 12.32 -6.30 1.95
C ILE A 38 12.46 -4.78 2.01
N ALA A 39 13.24 -4.17 1.12
CA ALA A 39 13.40 -2.72 1.08
C ALA A 39 12.06 -2.01 0.85
N ARG A 40 11.22 -2.54 -0.05
CA ARG A 40 9.86 -2.02 -0.31
C ARG A 40 8.97 -2.13 0.94
N LEU A 41 8.96 -3.28 1.60
CA LEU A 41 8.23 -3.46 2.85
C LEU A 41 8.75 -2.52 3.96
N THR A 42 10.06 -2.36 4.11
CA THR A 42 10.65 -1.47 5.11
C THR A 42 10.24 -0.02 4.91
N ILE A 43 10.31 0.50 3.68
CA ILE A 43 9.85 1.88 3.37
C ILE A 43 8.36 2.04 3.70
N GLN A 44 7.54 1.07 3.31
CA GLN A 44 6.11 1.06 3.62
C GLN A 44 5.88 1.11 5.14
N LEU A 45 6.59 0.29 5.92
CA LEU A 45 6.45 0.24 7.38
C LEU A 45 6.88 1.56 8.05
N ILE A 46 7.95 2.20 7.56
CA ILE A 46 8.38 3.52 8.05
C ILE A 46 7.29 4.57 7.80
N LEU A 47 6.74 4.61 6.58
CA LEU A 47 5.66 5.55 6.24
C LEU A 47 4.39 5.29 7.04
N ILE A 48 3.99 4.01 7.21
CA ILE A 48 2.87 3.62 8.06
C ILE A 48 3.11 4.09 9.49
N PHE A 49 4.26 3.76 10.08
CA PHE A 49 4.60 4.16 11.44
C PHE A 49 4.51 5.68 11.62
N TRP A 50 5.03 6.45 10.67
CA TRP A 50 4.94 7.90 10.70
C TRP A 50 3.49 8.40 10.66
N VAL A 51 2.68 7.87 9.74
CA VAL A 51 1.25 8.19 9.63
C VAL A 51 0.51 7.88 10.93
N LEU A 52 0.77 6.72 11.53
CA LEU A 52 0.07 6.28 12.73
C LEU A 52 0.49 7.06 13.98
N SER A 53 1.78 7.39 14.13
CA SER A 53 2.30 8.10 15.31
C SER A 53 2.01 9.60 15.30
N SER A 54 1.99 10.23 14.11
CA SER A 54 1.90 11.70 14.01
C SER A 54 0.58 12.24 13.47
N LYS A 55 -0.30 11.39 12.91
CA LYS A 55 -1.48 11.82 12.13
C LYS A 55 -1.14 12.83 11.02
N SER A 56 0.07 12.74 10.47
CA SER A 56 0.58 13.68 9.46
C SER A 56 -0.12 13.52 8.12
N ASN A 57 -0.73 14.59 7.62
CA ASN A 57 -1.27 14.65 6.25
C ASN A 57 -0.17 14.51 5.19
N ILE A 58 1.04 15.02 5.47
CA ILE A 58 2.21 14.83 4.61
C ILE A 58 2.60 13.36 4.57
N GLY A 59 2.61 12.69 5.73
CA GLY A 59 2.87 11.25 5.80
C GLY A 59 1.85 10.44 5.00
N LEU A 60 0.57 10.81 5.07
CA LEU A 60 -0.51 10.18 4.30
C LEU A 60 -0.33 10.39 2.80
N PHE A 61 -0.02 11.61 2.38
CA PHE A 61 0.27 11.93 0.98
C PHE A 61 1.45 11.10 0.47
N LEU A 62 2.55 11.03 1.23
CA LEU A 62 3.73 10.24 0.86
C LEU A 62 3.44 8.75 0.82
N LEU A 63 2.63 8.21 1.74
CA LEU A 63 2.22 6.81 1.72
C LEU A 63 1.35 6.49 0.50
N ALA A 64 0.40 7.36 0.16
CA ALA A 64 -0.41 7.21 -1.05
C ALA A 64 0.44 7.30 -2.32
N ALA A 65 1.29 8.32 -2.41
CA ALA A 65 2.20 8.52 -3.54
C ALA A 65 3.16 7.32 -3.69
N TYR A 66 3.68 6.80 -2.59
CA TYR A 66 4.54 5.62 -2.58
C TYR A 66 3.85 4.40 -3.22
N HIS A 67 2.59 4.14 -2.88
CA HIS A 67 1.84 3.04 -3.51
C HIS A 67 1.56 3.29 -4.99
N ILE A 68 1.16 4.51 -5.38
CA ILE A 68 0.94 4.86 -6.79
C ILE A 68 2.22 4.68 -7.61
N VAL A 69 3.34 5.23 -7.12
CA VAL A 69 4.65 5.14 -7.77
C VAL A 69 5.13 3.70 -7.84
N SER A 70 4.94 2.90 -6.78
CA SER A 70 5.28 1.47 -6.78
C SER A 70 4.48 0.70 -7.84
N GLY A 71 3.19 1.01 -8.00
CA GLY A 71 2.36 0.45 -9.07
C GLY A 71 2.87 0.82 -10.47
N LEU A 72 3.22 2.09 -10.69
CA LEU A 72 3.79 2.56 -11.96
C LEU A 72 5.12 1.87 -12.29
N PHE A 73 6.04 1.76 -11.33
CA PHE A 73 7.29 1.01 -11.53
C PHE A 73 7.05 -0.48 -11.78
N GLY A 74 5.99 -1.05 -11.19
CA GLY A 74 5.55 -2.41 -11.44
C GLY A 74 5.24 -2.69 -12.92
N MET A 75 4.73 -1.70 -13.67
CA MET A 75 4.42 -1.83 -15.10
C MET A 75 5.66 -2.12 -15.95
N TYR A 76 6.85 -1.67 -15.52
CA TYR A 76 8.12 -1.89 -16.21
C TYR A 76 8.84 -3.17 -15.77
N SER A 77 8.27 -3.95 -14.85
CA SER A 77 8.91 -5.16 -14.33
C SER A 77 8.73 -6.37 -15.26
N LYS A 78 9.67 -7.34 -15.20
CA LYS A 78 9.69 -8.58 -16.01
C LYS A 78 8.49 -9.54 -15.79
N GLY A 79 7.46 -9.16 -15.03
CA GLY A 79 6.23 -9.92 -14.85
C GLY A 79 4.96 -9.09 -15.04
N SER A 80 5.07 -7.85 -15.57
CA SER A 80 3.94 -6.93 -15.68
C SER A 80 2.85 -7.37 -16.66
N THR A 81 3.19 -8.24 -17.63
CA THR A 81 2.23 -8.80 -18.59
C THR A 81 1.50 -10.03 -18.04
N GLU A 82 1.96 -10.60 -16.93
CA GLU A 82 1.30 -11.73 -16.29
C GLU A 82 0.10 -11.25 -15.48
N LEU A 83 -0.96 -12.08 -15.41
CA LEU A 83 -2.18 -11.75 -14.66
C LEU A 83 -1.88 -11.34 -13.21
N LEU A 84 -1.01 -12.09 -12.53
CA LEU A 84 -0.61 -11.77 -11.16
C LEU A 84 0.08 -10.39 -11.13
N GLY A 85 1.02 -10.10 -12.03
CA GLY A 85 1.66 -8.78 -12.09
C GLY A 85 0.67 -7.64 -12.29
N GLN A 86 -0.29 -7.80 -13.20
CA GLN A 86 -1.34 -6.80 -13.47
C GLN A 86 -2.24 -6.55 -12.28
N ILE A 87 -2.70 -7.61 -11.60
CA ILE A 87 -3.52 -7.49 -10.38
C ILE A 87 -2.80 -6.68 -9.32
N LEU A 88 -1.48 -6.84 -9.18
CA LEU A 88 -0.69 -6.18 -8.14
C LEU A 88 -0.37 -4.74 -8.47
N ILE A 89 -0.10 -4.44 -9.73
CA ILE A 89 -0.03 -3.06 -10.22
C ILE A 89 -1.36 -2.36 -9.92
N GLY A 90 -2.48 -3.00 -10.27
CA GLY A 90 -3.82 -2.49 -10.00
C GLY A 90 -4.08 -2.29 -8.51
N PHE A 91 -3.71 -3.26 -7.68
CA PHE A 91 -3.82 -3.17 -6.22
C PHE A 91 -3.08 -1.95 -5.67
N HIS A 92 -1.81 -1.76 -6.03
CA HIS A 92 -1.01 -0.64 -5.56
C HIS A 92 -1.60 0.72 -5.97
N PHE A 93 -2.13 0.80 -7.20
CA PHE A 93 -2.79 2.02 -7.66
C PHE A 93 -4.09 2.30 -6.89
N ILE A 94 -4.96 1.30 -6.79
CA ILE A 94 -6.26 1.41 -6.09
C ILE A 94 -6.04 1.74 -4.62
N ILE A 95 -5.12 1.06 -3.94
CA ILE A 95 -4.91 1.27 -2.50
C ILE A 95 -4.30 2.64 -2.22
N GLY A 96 -3.43 3.16 -3.09
CA GLY A 96 -2.93 4.52 -2.99
C GLY A 96 -4.05 5.56 -3.07
N ILE A 97 -5.01 5.37 -4.00
CA ILE A 97 -6.21 6.21 -4.12
C ILE A 97 -7.08 6.09 -2.86
N VAL A 98 -7.32 4.87 -2.37
CA VAL A 98 -8.13 4.63 -1.16
C VAL A 98 -7.52 5.31 0.07
N ILE A 99 -6.19 5.23 0.24
CA ILE A 99 -5.48 5.90 1.34
C ILE A 99 -5.63 7.42 1.22
N TYR A 100 -5.46 7.98 0.02
CA TYR A 100 -5.58 9.42 -0.20
C TYR A 100 -7.00 9.94 0.06
N PHE A 101 -8.03 9.22 -0.40
CA PHE A 101 -9.43 9.61 -0.26
C PHE A 101 -10.14 9.02 0.97
N HIS A 102 -9.41 8.46 1.95
CA HIS A 102 -10.02 7.77 3.09
C HIS A 102 -11.04 8.62 3.86
N ASP A 103 -10.74 9.90 4.08
CA ASP A 103 -11.63 10.82 4.81
C ASP A 103 -12.95 11.03 4.04
N TRP A 104 -12.90 11.15 2.71
CA TRP A 104 -14.09 11.27 1.86
C TRP A 104 -14.93 9.99 1.88
N ILE A 105 -14.28 8.82 1.80
CA ILE A 105 -14.95 7.52 1.89
C ILE A 105 -15.67 7.40 3.23
N GLU A 106 -14.98 7.68 4.33
CA GLU A 106 -15.53 7.60 5.70
C GLU A 106 -16.72 8.53 5.88
N ASN A 107 -16.60 9.79 5.43
CA ASN A 107 -17.71 10.74 5.46
C ASN A 107 -18.91 10.25 4.64
N LYS A 108 -18.67 9.63 3.48
CA LYS A 108 -19.75 9.12 2.60
C LYS A 108 -20.52 7.95 3.23
N ILE A 109 -19.84 7.12 4.02
CA ILE A 109 -20.47 5.99 4.74
C ILE A 109 -20.97 6.36 6.14
N GLY A 110 -21.05 7.66 6.46
CA GLY A 110 -21.62 8.17 7.71
C GLY A 110 -20.69 8.10 8.92
N ILE A 111 -19.40 7.79 8.70
CA ILE A 111 -18.38 7.80 9.75
C ILE A 111 -17.85 9.23 9.84
N LYS A 112 -18.36 9.99 10.80
CA LYS A 112 -17.91 11.38 11.03
C LYS A 112 -16.48 11.35 11.56
N ASN A 113 -15.56 11.94 10.79
CA ASN A 113 -14.22 12.21 11.27
C ASN A 113 -14.26 13.30 12.35
N VAL A 114 -14.14 12.89 13.61
CA VAL A 114 -13.95 13.80 14.75
C VAL A 114 -12.45 14.00 14.93
N GLY A 115 -11.82 14.77 14.04
CA GLY A 115 -10.38 15.02 14.08
C GLY A 115 -9.93 16.00 13.02
#